data_AF-A0A8B7UKB1-F1
#
_entry.id   AF-A0A8B7UKB1-F1
#
_cell.length_a   1.000
_cell.length_b   1.000
_cell.length_c   1.000
_cell.angle_alpha   90.00
_cell.angle_beta   90.00
_cell.angle_gamma   90.00
#
_symmetry.space_group_name_H-M   'P 1'
#
loop_
_entity.id
_entity.type
_entity.pdbx_description
1 polymer ?
#
loop_
_entity_poly.entity_id
_entity_poly.type
_entity_poly.pdbx_seq_one_letter_code
_entity_poly.pdbx_strand_id
1 'polypeptide(L)'
;MAETTMMPEEIELEMAKIQRLREVLVRRESELRFMMDDIQLCKDIMDLKQELQNLVAIPEKEKTKLQKQREDELIQKIHKLVQKRDFLVDDAEVERLREQEEDKEMADFLRIKLKPLDKVTKSPASSRAEKKAEPPPSKPTVAKTGLALIKDCCGTTQCNIM
;
A
#
# COMPACT_ATOMS: atom_id res chain seq x y z
N MET A 1 -9.78 46.93 -3.86
CA MET A 1 -9.42 45.52 -3.62
C MET A 1 -8.13 45.55 -2.81
N ALA A 2 -8.13 45.02 -1.59
CA ALA A 2 -6.89 44.96 -0.81
C ALA A 2 -6.06 43.81 -1.38
N GLU A 3 -5.04 44.13 -2.19
CA GLU A 3 -3.98 43.19 -2.51
C GLU A 3 -3.30 42.85 -1.18
N THR A 4 -3.64 41.68 -0.65
CA THR A 4 -3.02 41.15 0.55
C THR A 4 -1.71 40.54 0.09
N THR A 5 -0.67 41.37 0.00
CA THR A 5 0.68 40.90 -0.32
C THR A 5 1.16 40.07 0.86
N MET A 6 1.23 38.75 0.69
CA MET A 6 1.74 37.85 1.72
C MET A 6 3.20 38.19 2.04
N MET A 7 3.55 38.12 3.32
CA MET A 7 4.93 38.37 3.75
C MET A 7 5.84 37.24 3.24
N PRO A 8 7.13 37.51 2.96
CA PRO A 8 8.05 36.47 2.50
C PRO A 8 8.09 35.22 3.40
N GLU A 9 8.00 35.38 4.73
CA GLU A 9 7.96 34.25 5.65
C GLU A 9 6.69 33.39 5.50
N GLU A 10 5.55 34.00 5.15
CA GLU A 10 4.29 33.30 4.90
C GLU A 10 4.37 32.47 3.62
N ILE A 11 5.01 33.02 2.58
CA ILE A 11 5.26 32.32 1.31
C ILE A 11 6.16 31.11 1.54
N GLU A 12 7.25 31.26 2.29
CA GLU A 12 8.15 30.15 2.63
C GLU A 12 7.43 29.02 3.39
N LEU A 13 6.57 29.39 4.34
CA LEU A 13 5.76 28.42 5.10
C LEU A 13 4.77 27.66 4.19
N GLU A 14 4.08 28.36 3.29
CA GLU A 14 3.17 27.72 2.32
C GLU A 14 3.91 26.81 1.34
N MET A 15 5.10 27.22 0.86
CA MET A 15 5.95 26.36 0.03
C MET A 15 6.35 25.07 0.74
N ALA A 16 6.71 25.15 2.03
CA ALA A 16 7.03 23.96 2.83
C ALA A 16 5.81 23.03 3.00
N LYS A 17 4.61 23.60 3.19
CA LYS A 17 3.35 22.82 3.24
C LYS A 17 3.07 22.12 1.91
N ILE A 18 3.22 22.83 0.78
CA ILE A 18 3.02 22.27 -0.57
C ILE A 18 3.98 21.12 -0.82
N GLN A 19 5.26 21.30 -0.48
CA GLN A 19 6.28 20.26 -0.66
C GLN A 19 5.95 18.99 0.15
N ARG A 20 5.54 19.16 1.42
CA ARG A 20 5.10 18.04 2.26
C ARG A 20 3.87 17.34 1.70
N LEU A 21 2.88 18.10 1.22
CA LEU A 21 1.68 17.53 0.61
C LEU A 21 2.03 16.73 -0.65
N ARG A 22 2.93 17.25 -1.49
CA ARG A 22 3.42 16.56 -2.68
C ARG A 22 4.06 15.21 -2.32
N GLU A 23 4.90 15.17 -1.30
CA GLU A 23 5.54 13.91 -0.85
C GLU A 23 4.50 12.87 -0.40
N VAL A 24 3.49 13.29 0.36
CA VAL A 24 2.39 12.41 0.77
C VAL A 24 1.62 11.87 -0.44
N LEU A 25 1.32 12.74 -1.42
CA LEU A 25 0.60 12.34 -2.62
C LEU A 25 1.39 11.37 -3.49
N VAL A 26 2.71 11.59 -3.64
CA VAL A 26 3.58 10.68 -4.41
C VAL A 26 3.64 9.29 -3.77
N ARG A 27 3.80 9.20 -2.44
CA ARG A 27 3.74 7.92 -1.73
C ARG A 27 2.40 7.21 -1.94
N ARG A 28 1.30 7.97 -1.86
CA ARG A 28 -0.04 7.42 -2.09
C ARG A 28 -0.23 6.95 -3.52
N GLU A 29 0.33 7.65 -4.50
CA GLU A 29 0.33 7.22 -5.90
C GLU A 29 1.09 5.90 -6.08
N SER A 30 2.26 5.75 -5.43
CA SER A 30 3.02 4.49 -5.43
C SER A 30 2.20 3.35 -4.83
N GLU A 31 1.59 3.54 -3.65
CA GLU A 31 0.69 2.55 -3.02
C GLU A 31 -0.44 2.13 -3.98
N LEU A 32 -1.06 3.12 -4.66
CA LEU A 32 -2.13 2.86 -5.61
C LEU A 32 -1.66 2.07 -6.84
N ARG A 33 -0.44 2.31 -7.30
CA ARG A 33 0.15 1.58 -8.43
C ARG A 33 0.38 0.11 -8.09
N PHE A 34 0.95 -0.19 -6.92
CA PHE A 34 1.07 -1.57 -6.43
C PHE A 34 -0.29 -2.27 -6.35
N MET A 35 -1.33 -1.59 -5.83
CA MET A 35 -2.68 -2.17 -5.77
C MET A 35 -3.28 -2.42 -7.16
N MET A 36 -3.07 -1.50 -8.11
CA MET A 36 -3.54 -1.67 -9.48
C MET A 36 -2.87 -2.88 -10.16
N ASP A 37 -1.57 -3.04 -9.97
CA ASP A 37 -0.82 -4.19 -10.51
C ASP A 37 -1.27 -5.51 -9.86
N ASP A 38 -1.50 -5.55 -8.54
CA ASP A 38 -2.03 -6.74 -7.85
C ASP A 38 -3.43 -7.10 -8.35
N ILE A 39 -4.30 -6.10 -8.54
CA ILE A 39 -5.64 -6.31 -9.10
C ILE A 39 -5.55 -6.91 -10.51
N GLN A 40 -4.62 -6.44 -11.35
CA GLN A 40 -4.47 -6.97 -12.69
C GLN A 40 -3.95 -8.42 -12.68
N LEU A 41 -2.95 -8.71 -11.84
CA LEU A 41 -2.46 -10.07 -11.65
C LEU A 41 -3.57 -11.00 -11.15
N CYS A 42 -4.39 -10.54 -10.21
CA CYS A 42 -5.52 -11.31 -9.69
C CYS A 42 -6.54 -11.63 -10.77
N LYS A 43 -6.90 -10.66 -11.62
CA LYS A 43 -7.81 -10.89 -12.77
C LYS A 43 -7.25 -11.94 -13.72
N ASP A 44 -5.99 -11.78 -14.15
CA ASP A 44 -5.35 -12.71 -15.08
C ASP A 44 -5.28 -14.14 -14.50
N ILE A 45 -4.98 -14.25 -13.19
CA ILE A 45 -4.98 -15.54 -12.48
C ILE A 45 -6.39 -16.13 -12.41
N MET A 46 -7.41 -15.33 -12.12
CA MET A 46 -8.80 -15.79 -12.03
C MET A 46 -9.30 -16.31 -13.38
N ASP A 47 -9.02 -15.60 -14.47
CA ASP A 47 -9.42 -16.01 -15.82
C ASP A 47 -8.79 -17.37 -16.20
N LEU A 48 -7.48 -17.53 -15.94
CA LEU A 48 -6.78 -18.80 -16.18
C LEU A 48 -7.28 -19.92 -15.28
N LYS A 49 -7.57 -19.63 -14.00
CA LYS A 49 -8.16 -20.61 -13.08
C LYS A 49 -9.55 -21.05 -13.53
N GLN A 50 -10.36 -20.15 -14.06
CA GLN A 50 -11.68 -20.48 -14.58
C GLN A 50 -11.58 -21.39 -15.81
N GLU A 51 -10.64 -21.11 -16.72
CA GLU A 51 -10.37 -21.99 -17.87
C GLU A 51 -9.91 -23.38 -17.39
N LEU A 52 -8.99 -23.43 -16.42
CA LEU A 52 -8.50 -24.69 -15.85
C LEU A 52 -9.61 -25.50 -15.19
N GLN A 53 -10.49 -24.85 -14.42
CA GLN A 53 -11.64 -25.51 -13.78
C GLN A 53 -12.55 -26.19 -14.81
N ASN A 54 -12.76 -25.56 -15.97
CA ASN A 54 -13.59 -26.15 -17.04
C ASN A 54 -12.97 -27.43 -17.61
N LEU A 55 -11.63 -27.48 -17.72
CA LEU A 55 -10.92 -28.69 -18.18
C LEU A 55 -10.92 -29.78 -17.10
N VAL A 56 -10.65 -29.40 -15.85
CA VAL A 56 -10.60 -30.33 -14.70
C VAL A 56 -11.95 -30.98 -14.43
N ALA A 57 -13.06 -30.29 -14.76
CA ALA A 57 -14.41 -30.84 -14.66
C ALA A 57 -14.68 -32.02 -15.63
N ILE A 58 -13.86 -32.18 -16.69
CA ILE A 58 -13.99 -33.29 -17.64
C ILE A 58 -13.38 -34.56 -17.01
N PRO A 59 -14.09 -35.70 -17.00
CA PRO A 59 -13.53 -36.96 -16.51
C PRO A 59 -12.24 -37.34 -17.25
N GLU A 60 -11.24 -37.83 -16.53
CA GLU A 60 -9.90 -38.11 -17.08
C GLU A 60 -9.88 -39.10 -18.25
N LYS A 61 -10.87 -40.01 -18.29
CA LYS A 61 -11.07 -41.00 -19.37
C LYS A 61 -11.60 -40.37 -20.66
N GLU A 62 -12.26 -39.23 -20.56
CA GLU A 62 -12.90 -38.50 -21.66
C GLU A 62 -12.03 -37.34 -22.16
N LYS A 63 -10.97 -36.97 -21.42
CA LYS A 63 -10.03 -35.95 -21.85
C LYS A 63 -9.17 -36.40 -23.02
N THR A 64 -9.14 -35.56 -24.05
CA THR A 64 -8.20 -35.65 -25.17
C THR A 64 -6.76 -35.31 -24.73
N LYS A 65 -5.76 -35.75 -25.50
CA LYS A 65 -4.35 -35.39 -25.25
C LYS A 65 -4.13 -33.87 -25.25
N LEU A 66 -4.82 -33.15 -26.15
CA LEU A 66 -4.72 -31.70 -26.25
C LEU A 66 -5.27 -31.00 -25.00
N GLN A 67 -6.37 -31.50 -24.43
CA GLN A 67 -6.91 -30.97 -23.17
C GLN A 67 -5.94 -31.17 -22.01
N LYS A 68 -5.30 -32.33 -21.91
CA LYS A 68 -4.27 -32.58 -20.86
C LYS A 68 -3.08 -31.65 -21.01
N GLN A 69 -2.57 -31.48 -22.24
CA GLN A 69 -1.50 -30.51 -22.52
C GLN A 69 -1.91 -29.08 -22.15
N ARG A 70 -3.15 -28.69 -22.43
CA ARG A 70 -3.67 -27.38 -22.08
C ARG A 70 -3.78 -27.18 -20.57
N GLU A 71 -4.20 -28.20 -19.81
CA GLU A 71 -4.19 -28.14 -18.35
C GLU A 71 -2.78 -27.86 -17.80
N ASP A 72 -1.78 -28.59 -18.29
CA ASP A 72 -0.38 -28.39 -17.89
C ASP A 72 0.11 -26.97 -18.22
N GLU A 73 -0.22 -26.45 -19.40
CA GLU A 73 0.09 -25.08 -19.79
C GLU A 73 -0.56 -24.04 -18.87
N LEU A 74 -1.84 -24.22 -18.53
CA LEU A 74 -2.57 -23.31 -17.66
C LEU A 74 -1.97 -23.30 -16.26
N ILE A 75 -1.66 -24.48 -15.71
CA ILE A 75 -1.00 -24.61 -14.40
C ILE A 75 0.34 -23.87 -14.40
N GLN A 76 1.16 -24.03 -15.43
CA GLN A 76 2.45 -23.33 -15.53
C GLN A 76 2.27 -21.81 -15.64
N LYS A 77 1.28 -21.32 -16.39
CA LYS A 77 0.99 -19.88 -16.50
C LYS A 77 0.51 -19.30 -15.17
N ILE A 78 -0.42 -19.98 -14.50
CA ILE A 78 -0.92 -19.58 -13.18
C ILE A 78 0.24 -19.50 -12.19
N HIS A 79 1.10 -20.52 -12.15
CA HIS A 79 2.26 -20.53 -11.25
C HIS A 79 3.19 -19.33 -11.49
N LYS A 80 3.50 -18.99 -12.74
CA LYS A 80 4.31 -17.81 -13.08
C LYS A 80 3.67 -16.49 -12.63
N LEU A 81 2.35 -16.36 -12.78
CA LEU A 81 1.65 -15.15 -12.32
C LEU A 81 1.61 -15.05 -10.80
N VAL A 82 1.43 -16.18 -10.10
CA VAL A 82 1.51 -16.23 -8.64
C VAL A 82 2.90 -15.82 -8.16
N GLN A 83 3.96 -16.34 -8.79
CA GLN A 83 5.33 -15.91 -8.48
C GLN A 83 5.54 -14.41 -8.71
N LYS A 84 5.03 -13.87 -9.82
CA LYS A 84 5.09 -12.43 -10.09
C LYS A 84 4.36 -11.62 -9.01
N ARG A 85 3.22 -12.12 -8.53
CA ARG A 85 2.47 -11.50 -7.44
C ARG A 85 3.24 -11.55 -6.12
N ASP A 86 3.90 -12.65 -5.82
CA ASP A 86 4.74 -12.77 -4.61
C ASP A 86 5.86 -11.71 -4.63
N PHE A 87 6.54 -11.54 -5.77
CA PHE A 87 7.53 -10.47 -5.93
C PHE A 87 6.95 -9.07 -5.76
N LEU A 88 5.73 -8.82 -6.27
CA LEU A 88 5.06 -7.52 -6.10
C LEU A 88 4.80 -7.20 -4.62
N VAL A 89 4.45 -8.22 -3.82
CA VAL A 89 4.24 -8.07 -2.37
C VAL A 89 5.56 -7.76 -1.67
N ASP A 90 6.63 -8.48 -2.02
CA ASP A 90 7.96 -8.25 -1.47
C ASP A 90 8.46 -6.83 -1.79
N ASP A 91 8.31 -6.38 -3.05
CA ASP A 91 8.69 -5.03 -3.47
C ASP A 91 7.90 -3.94 -2.73
N ALA A 92 6.59 -4.15 -2.53
CA ALA A 92 5.75 -3.21 -1.77
C ALA A 92 6.17 -3.13 -0.29
N GLU A 93 6.59 -4.24 0.31
CA GLU A 93 7.09 -4.27 1.68
C GLU A 93 8.44 -3.54 1.81
N VAL A 94 9.34 -3.71 0.84
CA VAL A 94 10.61 -2.98 0.77
C VAL A 94 10.36 -1.47 0.71
N GLU A 95 9.46 -1.01 -0.16
CA GLU A 95 9.14 0.41 -0.27
C GLU A 95 8.53 0.94 1.04
N ARG A 96 7.64 0.17 1.68
CA ARG A 96 7.06 0.54 2.99
C ARG A 96 8.12 0.71 4.08
N LEU A 97 9.09 -0.20 4.14
CA LEU A 97 10.19 -0.13 5.11
C LEU A 97 11.09 1.07 4.86
N ARG A 98 11.36 1.38 3.59
CA ARG A 98 12.11 2.55 3.18
C ARG A 98 11.42 3.85 3.63
N GLU A 99 10.13 4.00 3.35
CA GLU A 99 9.35 5.18 3.78
C GLU A 99 9.41 5.38 5.30
N GLN A 100 9.34 4.29 6.07
CA GLN A 100 9.44 4.35 7.54
C GLN A 100 10.81 4.82 8.02
N GLU A 101 11.89 4.40 7.36
CA GLU A 101 13.24 4.86 7.71
C GLU A 101 13.44 6.33 7.34
N GLU A 102 12.95 6.77 6.17
CA GLU A 102 12.96 8.20 5.77
C GLU A 102 12.23 9.09 6.79
N ASP A 103 11.05 8.66 7.27
CA ASP A 103 10.29 9.38 8.30
C ASP A 103 11.03 9.42 9.65
N LYS A 104 11.70 8.33 10.01
CA LYS A 104 12.48 8.23 11.24
C LYS A 104 13.71 9.13 11.20
N GLU A 105 14.46 9.13 10.11
CA GLU A 105 15.60 10.02 9.90
C GLU A 105 15.18 11.49 10.00
N MET A 106 14.04 11.86 9.39
CA MET A 106 13.49 13.21 9.47
C MET A 106 13.11 13.60 10.91
N ALA A 107 12.44 12.69 11.63
CA ALA A 107 12.05 12.92 13.03
C ALA A 107 13.29 13.07 13.94
N ASP A 108 14.30 12.23 13.76
CA ASP A 108 15.55 12.29 14.51
C ASP A 108 16.33 13.56 14.20
N PHE A 109 16.39 13.98 12.92
CA PHE A 109 17.00 15.24 12.53
C PHE A 109 16.34 16.43 13.22
N LEU A 110 15.01 16.52 13.17
CA LEU A 110 14.25 17.57 13.85
C LEU A 110 14.49 17.53 15.35
N ARG A 111 14.49 16.35 15.96
CA ARG A 111 14.76 16.18 17.39
C ARG A 111 16.16 16.69 17.76
N ILE A 112 17.18 16.39 16.95
CA ILE A 112 18.55 16.84 17.19
C ILE A 112 18.66 18.37 17.04
N LYS A 113 18.04 18.95 16.01
CA LYS A 113 18.08 20.40 15.72
C LYS A 113 17.25 21.24 16.69
N LEU A 114 16.17 20.70 17.25
CA LEU A 114 15.26 21.42 18.16
C LEU A 114 15.60 21.24 19.64
N LYS A 115 16.31 20.17 20.04
CA LYS A 115 16.83 19.97 21.42
C LYS A 115 17.56 21.20 22.03
N PRO A 116 18.32 22.02 21.28
CA PRO A 116 18.92 23.24 21.79
C PRO A 116 17.91 24.36 22.12
N LEU A 117 16.76 24.41 21.44
CA LEU A 117 15.74 25.46 21.62
C LEU A 117 14.87 25.22 22.87
N ASP A 118 14.60 23.97 23.24
CA ASP A 118 13.85 23.60 24.45
C ASP A 118 14.51 24.06 25.77
N LYS A 119 15.82 24.34 25.73
CA LYS A 119 16.56 24.84 26.89
C LYS A 119 16.50 26.36 27.04
N VAL A 120 16.13 27.09 25.98
CA VAL A 120 16.03 28.56 25.97
C VAL A 120 14.65 29.04 26.42
N THR A 121 13.59 28.25 26.22
CA THR A 121 12.20 28.58 26.58
C THR A 121 11.78 28.20 28.02
N LYS A 122 12.67 27.65 28.86
CA LYS A 122 12.37 27.40 30.28
C LYS A 122 12.50 28.68 31.12
N SER A 123 11.51 29.56 31.03
CA SER A 123 11.20 30.54 32.07
C SER A 123 10.36 29.89 33.18
N PRO A 124 10.52 30.26 34.46
CA PRO A 124 9.81 29.62 35.57
C PRO A 124 8.47 30.32 35.80
N ALA A 125 7.40 29.89 35.13
CA ALA A 125 6.05 30.20 35.59
C ALA A 125 4.98 29.31 34.95
N SER A 126 4.05 28.86 35.80
CA SER A 126 2.67 28.50 35.48
C SER A 126 2.41 27.12 34.85
N SER A 127 2.13 26.18 35.75
CA SER A 127 1.22 25.05 35.56
C SER A 127 -0.04 25.43 34.76
N ARG A 128 -0.14 24.98 33.52
CA ARG A 128 -1.43 24.77 32.85
C ARG A 128 -1.31 23.51 32.02
N ALA A 129 -2.18 22.55 32.31
CA ALA A 129 -2.26 21.28 31.61
C ALA A 129 -2.46 21.52 30.11
N GLU A 130 -1.40 21.31 29.33
CA GLU A 130 -1.45 21.36 27.87
C GLU A 130 -2.10 20.07 27.38
N LYS A 131 -3.25 20.22 26.73
CA LYS A 131 -3.87 19.17 25.94
C LYS A 131 -2.85 18.76 24.87
N LYS A 132 -2.44 17.49 24.87
CA LYS A 132 -1.70 16.87 23.77
C LYS A 132 -2.41 17.22 22.46
N ALA A 133 -1.71 17.92 21.57
CA ALA A 133 -2.11 17.97 20.17
C ALA A 133 -2.12 16.53 19.64
N GLU A 134 -3.27 16.09 19.13
CA GLU A 134 -3.38 14.80 18.47
C GLU A 134 -2.41 14.77 17.27
N PRO A 135 -1.70 13.65 17.06
CA PRO A 135 -0.94 13.45 15.83
C PRO A 135 -1.90 13.55 14.63
N PRO A 136 -1.44 14.06 13.47
CA PRO A 136 -2.26 14.08 12.26
C PRO A 136 -2.77 12.66 11.98
N PRO A 137 -4.00 12.52 11.46
CA PRO A 137 -4.67 11.24 11.34
C PRO A 137 -3.76 10.25 10.62
N SER A 138 -3.29 9.25 11.38
CA SER A 138 -2.62 8.08 10.84
C SER A 138 -3.51 7.48 9.76
N LYS A 139 -2.88 7.13 8.63
CA LYS A 139 -3.44 6.48 7.43
C LYS A 139 -4.77 5.77 7.72
N PRO A 140 -5.88 6.03 6.99
CA PRO A 140 -7.06 5.20 7.11
C PRO A 140 -6.64 3.78 6.75
N THR A 141 -6.63 2.90 7.76
CA THR A 141 -6.38 1.48 7.55
C THR A 141 -7.48 0.98 6.61
N VAL A 142 -7.11 0.64 5.38
CA VAL A 142 -8.01 0.03 4.39
C VAL A 142 -8.28 -1.43 4.78
N ALA A 143 -8.60 -1.69 6.04
CA ALA A 143 -8.95 -3.02 6.53
C ALA A 143 -10.37 -3.42 6.11
N LYS A 144 -11.22 -2.48 5.69
CA LYS A 144 -12.63 -2.75 5.36
C LYS A 144 -12.93 -2.91 3.87
N THR A 145 -12.09 -2.40 2.97
CA THR A 145 -12.29 -2.58 1.52
C THR A 145 -11.53 -3.77 0.96
N GLY A 146 -10.42 -4.19 1.61
CA GLY A 146 -9.67 -5.39 1.23
C GLY A 146 -10.45 -6.70 1.44
N LEU A 147 -11.35 -6.75 2.44
CA LEU A 147 -12.11 -7.97 2.74
C LEU A 147 -13.12 -8.35 1.63
N ALA A 148 -13.58 -7.37 0.84
CA ALA A 148 -14.50 -7.62 -0.27
C ALA A 148 -13.76 -8.13 -1.53
N LEU A 149 -12.55 -7.65 -1.83
CA LEU A 149 -11.77 -8.14 -2.98
C LEU A 149 -11.00 -9.44 -2.68
N ILE A 150 -10.55 -9.66 -1.44
CA ILE A 150 -9.85 -10.91 -1.05
C ILE A 150 -10.82 -12.10 -1.00
N LYS A 151 -12.11 -11.84 -0.75
CA LYS A 151 -13.15 -12.88 -0.78
C LYS A 151 -13.28 -13.55 -2.15
N ASP A 152 -12.92 -12.84 -3.22
CA ASP A 152 -12.95 -13.36 -4.59
C ASP A 152 -11.60 -14.00 -5.01
N CYS A 153 -10.50 -13.71 -4.30
CA CYS A 153 -9.20 -14.35 -4.54
C CYS A 153 -9.06 -15.72 -3.82
N CYS A 154 -9.72 -15.88 -2.67
CA CYS A 154 -9.79 -17.12 -1.91
C CYS A 154 -11.23 -17.63 -1.91
N GLY A 155 -11.66 -18.18 -3.06
CA GLY A 155 -12.98 -18.76 -3.26
C GLY A 155 -13.43 -19.58 -2.05
N THR A 156 -14.47 -19.09 -1.37
CA THR A 156 -15.18 -19.84 -0.34
C THR A 156 -16.07 -20.87 -1.03
N THR A 157 -15.47 -21.89 -1.64
CA THR A 157 -16.16 -23.10 -2.08
C THR A 157 -15.37 -24.30 -1.59
N GLN A 158 -15.90 -24.93 -0.54
CA GLN A 158 -15.59 -26.25 0.00
C GLN A 158 -14.58 -27.08 -0.78
N CYS A 159 -13.35 -27.12 -0.28
CA CYS A 159 -12.47 -28.26 -0.47
C CYS A 159 -12.90 -29.36 0.52
N ASN A 160 -13.95 -30.11 0.18
CA ASN A 160 -14.24 -31.38 0.84
C ASN A 160 -13.37 -32.44 0.16
N ILE A 161 -12.19 -32.68 0.72
CA ILE A 161 -11.42 -33.90 0.45
C ILE A 161 -11.95 -34.95 1.43
N MET A 162 -12.76 -35.87 0.91
CA MET A 162 -12.89 -37.24 1.42
C MET A 162 -12.06 -38.15 0.53
#